data_AF-K2GZV4-F1
#
_entry.id   AF-K2GZV4-F1
#
_cell.length_a   1.000
_cell.length_b   1.000
_cell.length_c   1.000
_cell.angle_alpha   90.00
_cell.angle_beta   90.00
_cell.angle_gamma   90.00
#
_symmetry.space_group_name_H-M   'P 1'
#
loop_
_entity.id
_entity.type
_entity.pdbx_description
1 polymer ?
#
loop_
_entity_poly.entity_id
_entity_poly.type
_entity_poly.pdbx_seq_one_letter_code
_entity_poly.pdbx_strand_id
1 'polypeptide(L)' 'MSAGLAFELKSTLEGHNGAVTSIAVAATKPDVLVSGSRDKTLMVWK' A
#
# COMPACT_ATOMS: atom_id res chain seq x y z
N MET A 1 22.73 10.82 21.09
CA MET A 1 21.30 10.44 21.06
C MET A 1 20.99 10.05 19.63
N SER A 2 20.86 8.75 19.34
CA SER A 2 20.35 8.31 18.04
C SER A 2 18.87 8.66 17.99
N ALA A 3 18.47 9.50 17.04
CA ALA A 3 17.06 9.72 16.76
C ALA A 3 16.50 8.37 16.28
N GLY A 4 15.71 7.71 17.14
CA GLY A 4 15.00 6.50 16.74
C GLY A 4 14.06 6.84 15.60
N LEU A 5 14.09 6.06 14.53
CA LEU A 5 13.12 6.19 13.44
C LEU A 5 11.74 5.89 14.03
N ALA A 6 10.89 6.91 14.12
CA ALA A 6 9.49 6.77 14.48
C ALA A 6 8.67 6.68 13.19
N PHE A 7 7.73 5.74 13.15
CA PHE A 7 6.75 5.64 12.07
C PHE A 7 5.46 6.32 12.51
N GLU A 8 4.88 7.12 11.62
CA GLU A 8 3.59 7.78 11.80
C GLU A 8 2.66 7.38 10.65
N LEU A 9 1.36 7.23 10.95
CA LEU A 9 0.34 7.01 9.92
C LEU A 9 0.19 8.27 9.06
N LYS A 10 0.59 8.18 7.78
CA LYS A 10 0.47 9.30 6.84
C LYS A 10 -0.88 9.37 6.14
N SER A 11 -1.45 8.23 5.76
CA SER A 11 -2.71 8.14 5.01
C SER A 11 -3.27 6.72 4.97
N THR A 12 -4.53 6.60 4.55
CA THR A 12 -5.23 5.34 4.27
C THR A 12 -5.66 5.31 2.80
N LEU A 13 -5.49 4.17 2.12
CA LEU A 13 -6.01 3.92 0.78
C LEU A 13 -7.27 3.04 0.90
N GLU A 14 -8.44 3.64 0.68
CA GLU A 14 -9.74 2.97 0.80
C GLU A 14 -10.33 2.69 -0.57
N GLY A 15 -10.83 1.46 -0.81
CA GLY A 15 -11.47 1.12 -2.07
C GLY A 15 -11.80 -0.36 -2.27
N HIS A 16 -11.01 -1.27 -1.69
CA HIS A 16 -11.33 -2.70 -1.75
C HIS A 16 -12.57 -3.04 -0.91
N ASN A 17 -13.42 -3.91 -1.44
CA ASN A 17 -14.64 -4.42 -0.78
C ASN A 17 -14.39 -5.77 -0.06
N GLY A 18 -13.12 -6.15 0.08
CA GLY A 18 -12.69 -7.40 0.68
C GLY A 18 -11.30 -7.25 1.29
N ALA A 19 -10.85 -8.30 2.00
CA ALA A 19 -9.54 -8.30 2.63
C ALA A 19 -8.43 -8.14 1.58
N VAL A 20 -7.55 -7.16 1.77
CA VAL A 20 -6.31 -7.00 1.02
C VAL A 20 -5.37 -8.13 1.42
N THR A 21 -5.01 -8.99 0.46
CA THR A 21 -4.19 -10.20 0.70
C THR A 21 -2.77 -10.08 0.17
N SER A 22 -2.48 -9.07 -0.64
CA SER A 22 -1.14 -8.82 -1.19
C SER A 22 -0.91 -7.35 -1.53
N ILE A 23 0.35 -6.92 -1.43
CA ILE A 23 0.83 -5.58 -1.82
C ILE A 23 2.12 -5.76 -2.62
N ALA A 24 2.27 -4.99 -3.70
CA ALA A 24 3.50 -4.90 -4.49
C ALA A 24 3.87 -3.45 -4.76
N VAL A 25 5.17 -3.16 -4.71
CA VAL A 25 5.77 -1.86 -5.06
C VAL A 25 6.82 -2.08 -6.15
N ALA A 26 6.94 -1.14 -7.08
CA ALA A 26 7.93 -1.22 -8.15
C ALA A 26 9.15 -0.36 -7.80
N ALA A 27 10.33 -0.98 -7.73
CA ALA A 27 11.59 -0.24 -7.48
C ALA A 27 11.89 0.83 -8.54
N THR A 28 11.39 0.64 -9.77
CA THR A 28 11.55 1.56 -10.89
C THR A 28 10.45 2.63 -10.97
N LYS A 29 9.38 2.52 -10.17
CA LYS A 29 8.24 3.45 -10.11
C LYS A 29 7.79 3.61 -8.64
N PRO A 30 8.53 4.38 -7.83
CA PRO A 30 8.35 4.44 -6.37
C PRO A 30 7.02 5.07 -5.94
N ASP A 31 6.33 5.74 -6.86
CA ASP A 31 5.00 6.33 -6.69
C ASP A 31 3.86 5.35 -7.00
N VAL A 32 4.16 4.14 -7.46
CA VAL A 32 3.16 3.13 -7.82
C VAL A 32 3.10 2.01 -6.79
N LEU A 33 1.91 1.79 -6.26
CA LEU A 33 1.56 0.64 -5.42
C LEU A 33 0.44 -0.16 -6.08
N VAL A 34 0.53 -1.49 -6.01
CA VAL A 34 -0.55 -2.39 -6.44
C VAL A 34 -1.01 -3.22 -5.26
N SER A 35 -2.32 -3.28 -5.03
CA SER A 35 -2.93 -4.14 -4.01
C SER A 35 -3.83 -5.20 -4.65
N GLY A 36 -3.85 -6.40 -4.07
CA GLY A 36 -4.77 -7.48 -4.43
C GLY A 36 -5.69 -7.85 -3.28
N SER A 37 -6.94 -8.20 -3.58
CA SER A 37 -8.00 -8.39 -2.58
C SER A 37 -8.89 -9.61 -2.83
N ARG A 38 -9.52 -10.11 -1.77
CA ARG A 38 -10.58 -11.14 -1.84
C ARG A 38 -11.85 -10.67 -2.57
N ASP A 39 -11.99 -9.37 -2.86
CA ASP A 39 -13.05 -8.86 -3.75
C ASP A 39 -12.83 -9.19 -5.24
N LYS A 40 -11.75 -9.93 -5.57
CA LYS A 40 -11.38 -10.39 -6.91
C LYS A 40 -10.88 -9.27 -7.83
N THR A 41 -10.40 -8.16 -7.27
CA THR A 41 -9.82 -7.04 -8.01
C THR A 41 -8.36 -6.79 -7.64
N LEU A 42 -7.66 -6.13 -8.57
CA LEU A 42 -6.40 -5.45 -8.32
C LEU A 42 -6.64 -3.94 -8.40
N MET A 43 -6.07 -3.17 -7.48
CA MET A 43 -6.08 -1.70 -7.53
C MET A 43 -4.66 -1.16 -7.71
N VAL A 44 -4.50 -0.18 -8.61
CA VAL A 44 -3.25 0.53 -8.85
C VAL A 44 -3.39 1.94 -8.30
N TRP A 45 -2.50 2.30 -7.38
CA TRP A 45 -2.51 3.58 -6.66
C TRP A 45 -1.36 4.46 -7.16
N LYS A 46 -1.59 5.77 -7.22
CA LYS A 46 -0.63 6.83 -7.60
C LYS A 46 -0.80 8.03 -6.68
#